data_AF-A0A971QPU4-F1
#
_entry.id   AF-A0A971QPU4-F1
#
_cell.length_a   1.000
_cell.length_b   1.000
_cell.length_c   1.000
_cell.angle_alpha   90.00
_cell.angle_beta   90.00
_cell.angle_gamma   90.00
#
_symmetry.space_group_name_H-M   'P 1'
#
loop_
_entity.id
_entity.type
_entity.pdbx_description
1 polymer ?
#
loop_
_entity_poly.entity_id
_entity_poly.type
_entity_poly.pdbx_seq_one_letter_code
_entity_poly.pdbx_strand_id
1 'polypeptide(L)'
;MKIKCLLAIVASVWLAKHPFSMHAKEIINQNFADVQNVVSQNLVAAKSGDIEALQEAKDALPAIVSTDTIKIYRHVTDEETFFLKLKILNVANELVDKSFDPKRVTRAGKFGIIPWPAEEDRPESLKGKLLWRPRQNPDDYKETDPDLYAYYKPLYEENLRNTKKHEHQRIARTIRDDMLRDAKDGLKFECDRGNDSRNFGLYLRLVDEIIEDKQLRDEILSDIPPERRLPETPSKEKSAP
;
A
#
# COMPACT_ATOMS: atom_id res chain seq x y z
N MET A 1 2.17 26.23 -20.36
CA MET A 1 1.33 25.65 -21.42
C MET A 1 0.14 24.95 -20.75
N LYS A 2 -1.08 25.45 -20.95
CA LYS A 2 -2.30 24.87 -20.36
C LYS A 2 -2.86 23.83 -21.35
N ILE A 3 -2.77 22.54 -21.03
CA ILE A 3 -3.42 21.50 -21.83
C ILE A 3 -4.87 21.39 -21.36
N LYS A 4 -5.78 21.89 -22.21
CA LYS A 4 -7.23 21.76 -22.04
C LYS A 4 -7.62 20.31 -22.33
N CYS A 5 -8.26 19.65 -21.37
CA CYS A 5 -8.93 18.37 -21.59
C CYS A 5 -10.11 18.56 -22.56
N LEU A 6 -10.12 17.79 -23.64
CA LEU A 6 -11.16 17.74 -24.65
C LEU A 6 -12.28 16.80 -24.15
N LEU A 7 -13.33 17.39 -23.57
CA LEU A 7 -14.61 16.73 -23.33
C LEU A 7 -15.41 16.70 -24.64
N ALA A 8 -15.41 15.56 -25.34
CA ALA A 8 -16.30 15.36 -26.47
C ALA A 8 -17.65 14.84 -25.96
N ILE A 9 -18.58 15.77 -25.72
CA ILE A 9 -20.01 15.48 -25.61
C ILE A 9 -20.51 15.12 -27.01
N VAL A 10 -20.72 13.84 -27.30
CA VAL A 10 -21.55 13.42 -28.45
C VAL A 10 -22.97 13.18 -27.93
N ALA A 11 -23.68 14.28 -27.70
CA ALA A 11 -25.12 14.27 -27.54
C ALA A 11 -25.72 14.97 -28.76
N SER A 12 -26.21 14.21 -29.73
CA SER A 12 -27.19 14.77 -30.67
C SER A 12 -28.00 13.67 -31.36
N VAL A 13 -29.30 13.70 -31.06
CA VAL A 13 -30.41 13.32 -31.96
C VAL A 13 -30.62 11.83 -32.23
N TRP A 14 -30.94 11.06 -31.17
CA TRP A 14 -31.89 9.94 -31.29
C TRP A 14 -32.55 9.55 -29.95
N LEU A 15 -32.64 10.46 -28.99
CA LEU A 15 -33.24 10.24 -27.67
C LEU A 15 -34.71 10.67 -27.64
N ALA A 16 -35.56 10.05 -28.46
CA ALA A 16 -37.00 10.35 -28.40
C ALA A 16 -37.91 9.14 -28.14
N LYS A 17 -37.44 7.87 -28.18
CA LYS A 17 -38.39 6.74 -28.08
C LYS A 17 -37.99 5.48 -27.31
N HIS A 18 -36.83 5.42 -26.66
CA HIS A 18 -36.48 4.25 -25.84
C HIS A 18 -35.80 4.64 -24.53
N PRO A 19 -36.26 4.14 -23.37
CA PRO A 19 -35.51 4.25 -22.12
C PRO A 19 -34.35 3.24 -22.18
N PHE A 20 -33.37 3.48 -23.04
CA PHE A 20 -32.08 2.82 -22.90
C PHE A 20 -31.36 3.53 -21.77
N SER A 21 -31.20 2.79 -20.66
CA SER A 21 -30.17 3.08 -19.68
C SER A 21 -28.80 2.96 -20.36
N MET A 22 -28.36 4.02 -21.04
CA MET A 22 -26.96 4.16 -21.45
C MET A 22 -26.14 4.39 -20.19
N HIS A 23 -25.68 3.31 -19.56
CA HIS A 23 -24.53 3.41 -18.66
C HIS A 23 -23.33 3.77 -19.55
N ALA A 24 -22.86 5.02 -19.42
CA ALA A 24 -21.69 5.49 -20.14
C ALA A 24 -20.54 4.51 -19.89
N LYS A 25 -20.08 3.86 -20.97
CA LYS A 25 -18.83 3.10 -20.99
C LYS A 25 -17.70 4.10 -20.88
N GLU A 26 -17.16 4.31 -19.70
CA GLU A 26 -15.90 5.04 -19.56
C GLU A 26 -14.74 4.07 -19.78
N ILE A 27 -14.36 3.89 -21.03
CA ILE A 27 -13.10 3.22 -21.39
C ILE A 27 -12.01 4.27 -21.22
N ILE A 28 -11.34 4.28 -20.07
CA ILE A 28 -10.16 5.13 -19.86
C ILE A 28 -8.97 4.43 -20.52
N ASN A 29 -8.70 4.77 -21.79
CA ASN A 29 -7.46 4.41 -22.47
C ASN A 29 -6.30 5.16 -21.80
N GLN A 30 -5.71 4.59 -20.76
CA GLN A 30 -4.47 5.11 -20.20
C GLN A 30 -3.29 4.51 -20.96
N ASN A 31 -2.43 5.36 -21.52
CA ASN A 31 -1.13 4.96 -22.04
C ASN A 31 -0.24 4.52 -20.87
N PHE A 32 0.61 3.52 -21.06
CA PHE A 32 1.55 3.05 -20.03
C PHE A 32 2.35 4.20 -19.42
N ALA A 33 2.82 5.15 -20.23
CA ALA A 33 3.57 6.31 -19.73
C ALA A 33 2.80 7.14 -18.70
N ASP A 34 1.48 7.30 -18.87
CA ASP A 34 0.63 8.05 -17.95
C ASP A 34 0.45 7.28 -16.64
N VAL A 35 0.17 5.97 -16.73
CA VAL A 35 0.05 5.08 -15.56
C VAL A 35 1.36 5.06 -14.78
N GLN A 36 2.48 4.89 -15.48
CA GLN A 36 3.81 4.87 -14.88
C GLN A 36 4.11 6.19 -14.17
N ASN A 37 3.74 7.33 -14.75
CA ASN A 37 3.94 8.63 -14.12
C ASN A 37 3.11 8.78 -12.83
N VAL A 38 1.83 8.41 -12.87
CA VAL A 38 0.96 8.44 -11.67
C VAL A 38 1.51 7.53 -10.57
N VAL A 39 1.84 6.27 -10.90
CA VAL A 39 2.45 5.34 -9.95
C VAL A 39 3.74 5.92 -9.39
N SER A 40 4.64 6.46 -10.23
CA SER A 40 5.92 6.99 -9.78
C SER A 40 5.76 8.20 -8.84
N GLN A 41 4.83 9.12 -9.12
CA GLN A 41 4.54 10.27 -8.26
C GLN A 41 4.02 9.81 -6.89
N ASN A 42 3.08 8.87 -6.89
CA ASN A 42 2.50 8.32 -5.67
C ASN A 42 3.51 7.54 -4.83
N LEU A 43 4.44 6.81 -5.46
CA LEU A 43 5.54 6.15 -4.77
C LEU A 43 6.50 7.16 -4.12
N VAL A 44 6.79 8.29 -4.77
CA VAL A 44 7.60 9.37 -4.18
C VAL A 44 6.88 10.00 -2.98
N ALA A 45 5.57 10.25 -3.08
CA ALA A 45 4.76 10.75 -1.98
C ALA A 45 4.73 9.78 -0.78
N ALA A 46 4.57 8.47 -1.06
CA ALA A 46 4.62 7.42 -0.04
C ALA A 46 5.97 7.38 0.70
N LYS A 47 7.09 7.44 -0.03
CA LYS A 47 8.43 7.53 0.57
C LYS A 47 8.63 8.81 1.39
N SER A 48 7.85 9.86 1.12
CA SER A 48 7.88 11.12 1.86
C SER A 48 6.94 11.15 3.07
N GLY A 49 6.22 10.05 3.34
CA GLY A 49 5.38 9.86 4.52
C GLY A 49 3.87 9.75 4.26
N ASP A 50 3.41 9.98 3.03
CA ASP A 50 1.99 9.85 2.67
C ASP A 50 1.64 8.40 2.30
N ILE A 51 1.33 7.59 3.32
CA ILE A 51 1.09 6.17 3.11
C ILE A 51 -0.15 5.85 2.26
N GLU A 52 -1.14 6.75 2.21
CA GLU A 52 -2.32 6.56 1.37
C GLU A 52 -1.93 6.61 -0.11
N ALA A 53 -0.92 7.40 -0.48
CA ALA A 53 -0.37 7.41 -1.83
C ALA A 53 0.16 6.03 -2.27
N LEU A 54 0.62 5.17 -1.35
CA LEU A 54 1.00 3.80 -1.69
C LEU A 54 -0.22 2.97 -2.15
N GLN A 55 -1.37 3.16 -1.49
CA GLN A 55 -2.63 2.53 -1.89
C GLN A 55 -3.10 3.08 -3.25
N GLU A 56 -3.00 4.39 -3.45
CA GLU A 56 -3.33 5.01 -4.75
C GLU A 56 -2.43 4.52 -5.89
N ALA A 57 -1.13 4.29 -5.63
CA ALA A 57 -0.22 3.69 -6.61
C ALA A 57 -0.67 2.28 -7.01
N LYS A 58 -1.13 1.47 -6.04
CA LYS A 58 -1.70 0.14 -6.30
C LYS A 58 -3.01 0.25 -7.10
N ASP A 59 -3.91 1.16 -6.75
CA ASP A 59 -5.21 1.31 -7.41
C ASP A 59 -5.11 1.89 -8.84
N ALA A 60 -4.01 2.59 -9.12
CA ALA A 60 -3.65 3.03 -10.47
C ALA A 60 -3.26 1.86 -11.40
N LEU A 61 -2.91 0.68 -10.86
CA LEU A 61 -2.56 -0.49 -11.67
C LEU A 61 -3.75 -0.95 -12.52
N PRO A 62 -3.49 -1.41 -13.75
CA PRO A 62 -4.53 -1.93 -14.62
C PRO A 62 -5.21 -3.16 -14.02
N ALA A 63 -6.54 -3.10 -13.89
CA ALA A 63 -7.38 -4.19 -13.41
C ALA A 63 -8.40 -4.60 -14.47
N ILE A 64 -8.57 -5.90 -14.68
CA ILE A 64 -9.67 -6.46 -15.47
C ILE A 64 -10.86 -6.62 -14.51
N VAL A 65 -11.73 -5.62 -14.44
CA VAL A 65 -13.05 -5.85 -13.82
C VAL A 65 -13.92 -6.52 -14.86
N SER A 66 -14.33 -7.75 -14.57
CA SER A 66 -15.35 -8.50 -15.32
C SER A 66 -16.55 -8.69 -14.39
N THR A 67 -17.48 -7.74 -14.39
CA THR A 67 -18.89 -8.08 -14.16
C THR A 67 -19.47 -8.47 -15.53
N ASP A 68 -20.51 -9.31 -15.58
CA ASP A 68 -21.04 -9.98 -16.79
C ASP A 68 -21.38 -9.07 -18.00
N THR A 69 -21.21 -7.76 -17.87
CA THR A 69 -21.56 -6.72 -18.84
C THR A 69 -20.43 -5.72 -19.15
N ILE A 70 -19.32 -5.69 -18.41
CA ILE A 70 -18.24 -4.70 -18.60
C ILE A 70 -16.88 -5.39 -18.53
N LYS A 71 -16.11 -5.26 -19.61
CA LYS A 71 -14.67 -5.55 -19.64
C LYS A 71 -13.93 -4.21 -19.81
N ILE A 72 -13.22 -3.76 -18.78
CA ILE A 72 -12.32 -2.60 -18.89
C ILE A 72 -10.93 -3.14 -19.22
N TYR A 73 -10.44 -2.83 -20.41
CA TYR A 73 -9.07 -3.11 -20.82
C TYR A 73 -8.27 -1.82 -20.63
N ARG A 74 -7.39 -1.76 -19.64
CA ARG A 74 -6.34 -0.74 -19.60
C ARG A 74 -5.20 -1.25 -20.48
N HIS A 75 -4.83 -0.50 -21.52
CA HIS A 75 -3.86 -0.92 -22.54
C HIS A 75 -2.42 -0.92 -21.98
N VAL A 76 -2.11 -1.89 -21.14
CA VAL A 76 -0.78 -2.12 -20.58
C VAL A 76 -0.48 -3.61 -20.75
N THR A 77 0.72 -3.94 -21.21
CA THR A 77 1.16 -5.32 -21.38
C THR A 77 1.34 -6.02 -20.02
N ASP A 78 1.36 -7.36 -20.04
CA ASP A 78 1.66 -8.15 -18.83
C ASP A 78 3.06 -7.83 -18.30
N GLU A 79 4.01 -7.48 -19.17
CA GLU A 79 5.36 -7.00 -18.83
C GLU A 79 5.32 -5.69 -18.05
N GLU A 80 4.68 -4.67 -18.63
CA GLU A 80 4.58 -3.34 -18.04
C GLU A 80 3.81 -3.38 -16.71
N THR A 81 2.78 -4.22 -16.63
CA THR A 81 2.03 -4.42 -15.39
C THR A 81 2.90 -5.07 -14.32
N PHE A 82 3.65 -6.12 -14.66
CA PHE A 82 4.58 -6.79 -13.76
C PHE A 82 5.68 -5.84 -13.26
N PHE A 83 6.25 -5.02 -14.16
CA PHE A 83 7.21 -3.97 -13.83
C PHE A 83 6.67 -3.00 -12.76
N LEU A 84 5.45 -2.48 -12.94
CA LEU A 84 4.85 -1.55 -11.96
C LEU A 84 4.56 -2.24 -10.62
N LYS A 85 4.10 -3.49 -10.64
CA LYS A 85 3.89 -4.30 -9.42
C LYS A 85 5.18 -4.46 -8.62
N LEU A 86 6.30 -4.77 -9.29
CA LEU A 86 7.61 -4.89 -8.63
C LEU A 86 8.06 -3.56 -8.03
N LYS A 87 7.84 -2.43 -8.71
CA LYS A 87 8.16 -1.10 -8.15
C LYS A 87 7.37 -0.81 -6.89
N ILE A 88 6.05 -1.07 -6.91
CA ILE A 88 5.19 -0.88 -5.72
C ILE A 88 5.63 -1.83 -4.60
N LEU A 89 5.93 -3.09 -4.91
CA LEU A 89 6.44 -4.07 -3.95
C LEU A 89 7.74 -3.60 -3.29
N ASN A 90 8.70 -3.12 -4.07
CA ASN A 90 9.99 -2.64 -3.56
C ASN A 90 9.78 -1.50 -2.55
N VAL A 91 8.99 -0.49 -2.90
CA VAL A 91 8.67 0.63 -2.00
C VAL A 91 7.88 0.17 -0.78
N ALA A 92 6.87 -0.68 -0.95
CA ALA A 92 6.07 -1.19 0.17
C ALA A 92 6.95 -1.96 1.16
N ASN A 93 7.89 -2.78 0.67
CA ASN A 93 8.83 -3.51 1.51
C ASN A 93 9.79 -2.59 2.27
N GLU A 94 10.27 -1.51 1.66
CA GLU A 94 11.07 -0.48 2.36
C GLU A 94 10.30 0.20 3.50
N LEU A 95 9.00 0.45 3.32
CA LEU A 95 8.14 1.14 4.30
C LEU A 95 7.68 0.23 5.46
N VAL A 96 7.79 -1.10 5.30
CA VAL A 96 7.44 -2.04 6.37
C VAL A 96 8.53 -2.04 7.44
N ASP A 97 8.14 -1.64 8.65
CA ASP A 97 8.94 -1.83 9.85
C ASP A 97 8.84 -3.31 10.27
N LYS A 98 9.86 -4.08 9.92
CA LYS A 98 9.97 -5.52 10.25
C LYS A 98 9.95 -5.77 11.77
N SER A 99 10.30 -4.76 12.59
CA SER A 99 10.26 -4.86 14.06
C SER A 99 8.90 -4.51 14.68
N PHE A 100 7.98 -3.97 13.88
CA PHE A 100 6.67 -3.57 14.36
C PHE A 100 5.80 -4.79 14.71
N ASP A 101 5.34 -4.83 15.96
CA ASP A 101 4.33 -5.79 16.43
C ASP A 101 2.94 -5.13 16.44
N PRO A 102 2.02 -5.49 15.52
CA PRO A 102 0.67 -4.93 15.48
C PRO A 102 -0.19 -5.38 16.66
N LYS A 103 0.21 -6.39 17.44
CA LYS A 103 -0.52 -6.88 18.61
C LYS A 103 -0.04 -6.24 19.91
N ARG A 104 1.06 -5.49 19.89
CA ARG A 104 1.60 -4.83 21.07
C ARG A 104 0.61 -3.81 21.62
N VAL A 105 0.20 -4.01 22.87
CA VAL A 105 -0.56 -3.02 23.64
C VAL A 105 0.44 -2.13 24.36
N THR A 106 0.34 -0.81 24.19
CA THR A 106 1.17 0.15 24.92
C THR A 106 0.44 0.63 26.18
N ARG A 107 1.16 1.31 27.07
CA ARG A 107 0.56 1.96 28.25
C ARG A 107 -0.55 2.95 27.84
N ALA A 108 -0.36 3.62 26.70
CA ALA A 108 -1.33 4.51 26.09
C ALA A 108 -2.56 3.80 25.49
N GLY A 109 -2.61 2.47 25.48
CA GLY A 109 -3.77 1.69 25.09
C GLY A 109 -3.70 0.97 23.75
N LYS A 110 -4.88 0.61 23.26
CA LYS A 110 -5.08 0.09 21.89
C LYS A 110 -5.23 1.26 20.93
N PHE A 111 -4.94 1.03 19.66
CA PHE A 111 -4.99 2.08 18.63
C PHE A 111 -6.37 2.77 18.60
N GLY A 112 -6.37 4.09 18.78
CA GLY A 112 -7.55 4.93 18.87
C GLY A 112 -8.35 4.78 20.16
N ILE A 113 -7.86 4.09 21.18
CA ILE A 113 -8.55 3.86 22.46
C ILE A 113 -7.54 3.87 23.62
N ILE A 114 -7.62 4.91 24.45
CA ILE A 114 -6.84 4.99 25.71
C ILE A 114 -7.65 4.34 26.83
N PRO A 115 -7.15 3.26 27.46
CA PRO A 115 -7.82 2.60 28.57
C PRO A 115 -7.82 3.50 29.80
N TRP A 116 -8.73 3.21 30.71
CA TRP A 116 -8.62 3.71 32.06
C TRP A 116 -7.48 2.97 32.77
N PRO A 117 -6.52 3.70 33.39
CA PRO A 117 -5.53 3.06 34.24
C PRO A 117 -6.23 2.41 35.45
N ALA A 118 -5.63 1.36 35.99
CA ALA A 118 -6.08 0.77 37.25
C ALA A 118 -6.06 1.83 38.37
N GLU A 119 -6.90 1.69 39.39
CA GLU A 119 -7.05 2.68 40.47
C GLU A 119 -5.72 2.90 41.20
N GLU A 120 -4.97 1.83 41.39
CA GLU A 120 -3.65 1.76 42.03
C GLU A 120 -2.55 2.50 41.27
N ASP A 121 -2.65 2.59 39.94
CA ASP A 121 -1.66 3.23 39.06
C ASP A 121 -1.92 4.74 38.87
N ARG A 122 -2.99 5.26 39.50
CA ARG A 122 -3.39 6.66 39.38
C ARG A 122 -2.65 7.54 40.40
N PRO A 123 -2.33 8.79 40.01
CA PRO A 123 -1.98 9.82 40.98
C PRO A 123 -3.06 9.93 42.05
N GLU A 124 -2.65 10.23 43.28
CA GLU A 124 -3.58 10.30 44.43
C GLU A 124 -4.73 11.28 44.18
N SER A 125 -4.46 12.40 43.50
CA SER A 125 -5.48 13.40 43.16
C SER A 125 -6.53 12.93 42.15
N LEU A 126 -6.29 11.79 41.49
CA LEU A 126 -7.21 11.18 40.52
C LEU A 126 -7.90 9.92 41.07
N LYS A 127 -7.58 9.49 42.29
CA LYS A 127 -8.25 8.35 42.90
C LYS A 127 -9.70 8.69 43.28
N GLY A 128 -10.61 7.78 42.99
CA GLY A 128 -12.05 7.94 43.22
C GLY A 128 -12.77 8.91 42.27
N LYS A 129 -12.07 9.52 41.30
CA LYS A 129 -12.68 10.41 40.30
C LYS A 129 -13.28 9.63 39.12
N LEU A 130 -14.36 10.16 38.56
CA LEU A 130 -14.95 9.66 37.31
C LEU A 130 -14.04 10.05 36.14
N LEU A 131 -13.57 9.06 35.37
CA LEU A 131 -12.55 9.27 34.33
C LEU A 131 -13.12 9.68 32.96
N TRP A 132 -12.23 10.02 32.03
CA TRP A 132 -12.53 10.50 30.67
C TRP A 132 -13.23 9.45 29.80
N ARG A 133 -13.96 9.90 28.77
CA ARG A 133 -14.46 8.98 27.75
C ARG A 133 -13.33 8.58 26.80
N PRO A 134 -13.22 7.30 26.39
CA PRO A 134 -12.26 6.90 25.37
C PRO A 134 -12.43 7.78 24.12
N ARG A 135 -11.34 8.36 23.61
CA ARG A 135 -11.27 9.29 22.46
C ARG A 135 -11.68 10.74 22.71
N GLN A 136 -12.06 11.09 23.94
CA GLN A 136 -12.31 12.49 24.27
C GLN A 136 -11.01 13.31 24.18
N ASN A 137 -11.09 14.54 23.66
CA ASN A 137 -9.92 15.40 23.57
C ASN A 137 -9.53 15.84 25.00
N PRO A 138 -8.28 15.60 25.45
CA PRO A 138 -7.83 16.04 26.76
C PRO A 138 -8.00 17.55 27.00
N ASP A 139 -7.94 18.38 25.95
CA ASP A 139 -8.03 19.83 26.10
C ASP A 139 -9.37 20.30 26.73
N ASP A 140 -10.43 19.48 26.69
CA ASP A 140 -11.70 19.71 27.39
C ASP A 140 -11.54 19.82 28.92
N TYR A 141 -10.50 19.19 29.46
CA TYR A 141 -10.22 19.15 30.90
C TYR A 141 -9.22 20.22 31.35
N LYS A 142 -8.63 20.97 30.41
CA LYS A 142 -7.51 21.89 30.71
C LYS A 142 -7.88 22.93 31.77
N GLU A 143 -9.12 23.42 31.74
CA GLU A 143 -9.63 24.42 32.69
C GLU A 143 -10.44 23.80 33.83
N THR A 144 -11.08 22.65 33.59
CA THR A 144 -12.06 22.05 34.53
C THR A 144 -11.44 21.02 35.48
N ASP A 145 -10.41 20.28 35.03
CA ASP A 145 -9.63 19.35 35.85
C ASP A 145 -8.17 19.31 35.36
N PRO A 146 -7.32 20.27 35.78
CA PRO A 146 -5.93 20.39 35.32
C PRO A 146 -5.06 19.16 35.65
N ASP A 147 -5.36 18.46 36.74
CA ASP A 147 -4.65 17.22 37.12
C ASP A 147 -4.98 16.10 36.13
N LEU A 148 -6.25 15.97 35.76
CA LEU A 148 -6.69 15.02 34.75
C LEU A 148 -6.06 15.35 33.39
N TYR A 149 -6.04 16.62 33.02
CA TYR A 149 -5.38 17.09 31.80
C TYR A 149 -3.91 16.70 31.75
N ALA A 150 -3.15 17.01 32.81
CA ALA A 150 -1.73 16.72 32.90
C ALA A 150 -1.42 15.22 32.81
N TYR A 151 -2.30 14.37 33.38
CA TYR A 151 -2.16 12.93 33.30
C TYR A 151 -2.58 12.35 31.94
N TYR A 152 -3.70 12.80 31.38
CA TYR A 152 -4.31 12.21 30.19
C TYR A 152 -3.67 12.70 28.89
N LYS A 153 -3.27 13.98 28.78
CA LYS A 153 -2.71 14.56 27.55
C LYS A 153 -1.52 13.76 26.99
N PRO A 154 -0.50 13.37 27.78
CA PRO A 154 0.64 12.61 27.27
C PRO A 154 0.23 11.22 26.74
N LEU A 155 -0.67 10.52 27.45
CA LEU A 155 -1.19 9.21 27.03
C LEU A 155 -1.99 9.34 25.72
N TYR A 156 -2.78 10.40 25.59
CA TYR A 156 -3.54 10.68 24.38
C TYR A 156 -2.64 10.92 23.17
N GLU A 157 -1.63 11.77 23.31
CA GLU A 157 -0.68 12.04 22.22
C GLU A 157 0.15 10.82 21.85
N GLU A 158 0.57 10.01 22.85
CA GLU A 158 1.25 8.75 22.59
C GLU A 158 0.34 7.76 21.84
N ASN A 159 -0.93 7.64 22.24
CA ASN A 159 -1.90 6.79 21.55
C ASN A 159 -2.12 7.25 20.10
N LEU A 160 -2.22 8.55 19.86
CA LEU A 160 -2.34 9.11 18.50
C LEU A 160 -1.13 8.75 17.64
N ARG A 161 0.10 8.91 18.16
CA ARG A 161 1.33 8.51 17.44
C ARG A 161 1.35 7.02 17.15
N ASN A 162 1.00 6.19 18.14
CA ASN A 162 0.94 4.74 17.99
C ASN A 162 -0.12 4.31 16.96
N THR A 163 -1.27 4.98 16.94
CA THR A 163 -2.37 4.72 15.99
C THR A 163 -1.94 5.04 14.57
N LYS A 164 -1.34 6.21 14.34
CA LYS A 164 -0.78 6.57 13.03
C LYS A 164 0.29 5.58 12.56
N LYS A 165 1.21 5.18 13.45
CA LYS A 165 2.22 4.17 13.12
C LYS A 165 1.57 2.83 12.76
N HIS A 166 0.54 2.40 13.51
CA HIS A 166 -0.17 1.16 13.23
C HIS A 166 -0.91 1.19 11.90
N GLU A 167 -1.62 2.27 11.58
CA GLU A 167 -2.30 2.44 10.30
C GLU A 167 -1.32 2.43 9.14
N HIS A 168 -0.21 3.17 9.27
CA HIS A 168 0.87 3.19 8.30
C HIS A 168 1.40 1.76 8.04
N GLN A 169 1.72 1.03 9.10
CA GLN A 169 2.24 -0.34 9.00
C GLN A 169 1.20 -1.33 8.46
N ARG A 170 -0.09 -1.14 8.78
CA ARG A 170 -1.18 -1.96 8.24
C ARG A 170 -1.27 -1.81 6.73
N ILE A 171 -1.27 -0.59 6.21
CA ILE A 171 -1.36 -0.31 4.76
C ILE A 171 -0.12 -0.85 4.05
N ALA A 172 1.08 -0.48 4.53
CA ALA A 172 2.34 -0.93 3.93
C ALA A 172 2.43 -2.47 3.84
N ARG A 173 2.10 -3.18 4.92
CA ARG A 173 2.12 -4.65 4.94
C ARG A 173 1.09 -5.27 4.01
N THR A 174 -0.14 -4.76 4.00
CA THR A 174 -1.20 -5.27 3.13
C THR A 174 -0.79 -5.17 1.66
N ILE A 175 -0.27 -4.00 1.26
CA ILE A 175 0.15 -3.77 -0.13
C ILE A 175 1.39 -4.61 -0.47
N ARG A 176 2.37 -4.70 0.44
CA ARG A 176 3.54 -5.55 0.27
C ARG A 176 3.13 -7.02 0.03
N ASP A 177 2.27 -7.56 0.88
CA ASP A 177 1.85 -8.96 0.80
C ASP A 177 1.04 -9.24 -0.46
N ASP A 178 0.14 -8.33 -0.85
CA ASP A 178 -0.61 -8.43 -2.11
C ASP A 178 0.31 -8.41 -3.33
N MET A 179 1.24 -7.45 -3.40
CA MET A 179 2.16 -7.35 -4.55
C MET A 179 3.17 -8.48 -4.59
N LEU A 180 3.60 -8.99 -3.42
CA LEU A 180 4.45 -10.17 -3.34
C LEU A 180 3.71 -11.40 -3.88
N ARG A 181 2.48 -11.64 -3.44
CA ARG A 181 1.65 -12.74 -3.95
C ARG A 181 1.50 -12.64 -5.46
N ASP A 182 1.10 -11.47 -5.96
CA ASP A 182 0.92 -11.25 -7.39
C ASP A 182 2.21 -11.48 -8.20
N ALA A 183 3.37 -11.06 -7.68
CA ALA A 183 4.66 -11.28 -8.31
C ALA A 183 5.04 -12.77 -8.34
N LYS A 184 4.86 -13.46 -7.22
CA LYS A 184 5.12 -14.91 -7.09
C LYS A 184 4.21 -15.71 -8.03
N ASP A 185 2.92 -15.42 -8.03
CA ASP A 185 1.94 -16.12 -8.87
C ASP A 185 2.24 -15.93 -10.36
N GLY A 186 2.57 -14.71 -10.78
CA GLY A 186 2.94 -14.41 -12.17
C GLY A 186 4.22 -15.12 -12.61
N LEU A 187 5.26 -15.12 -11.78
CA LEU A 187 6.51 -15.83 -12.06
C LEU A 187 6.32 -17.33 -12.10
N LYS A 188 5.58 -17.89 -11.14
CA LYS A 188 5.29 -19.31 -11.08
C LYS A 188 4.49 -19.76 -12.30
N PHE A 189 3.44 -19.01 -12.66
CA PHE A 189 2.64 -19.29 -13.84
C PHE A 189 3.50 -19.36 -15.11
N GLU A 190 4.35 -18.36 -15.37
CA GLU A 190 5.25 -18.39 -16.53
C GLU A 190 6.30 -19.50 -16.43
N CYS A 191 6.83 -19.80 -15.24
CA CYS A 191 7.77 -20.90 -15.04
C CYS A 191 7.15 -22.28 -15.38
N ASP A 192 5.92 -22.51 -14.92
CA ASP A 192 5.17 -23.76 -15.09
C ASP A 192 4.82 -24.01 -16.57
N ARG A 193 4.67 -22.95 -17.38
CA ARG A 193 4.49 -23.05 -18.84
C ARG A 193 5.71 -23.58 -19.58
N GLY A 194 6.89 -23.54 -18.96
CA GLY A 194 8.13 -24.02 -19.56
C GLY A 194 8.42 -23.37 -20.91
N ASN A 195 8.57 -24.17 -21.97
CA ASN A 195 8.92 -23.67 -23.30
C ASN A 195 7.79 -22.83 -23.95
N ASP A 196 6.57 -22.93 -23.44
CA ASP A 196 5.42 -22.14 -23.92
C ASP A 196 5.29 -20.78 -23.22
N SER A 197 6.21 -20.48 -22.30
CA SER A 197 6.33 -19.17 -21.67
C SER A 197 6.86 -18.14 -22.66
N ARG A 198 6.27 -16.95 -22.65
CA ARG A 198 6.78 -15.80 -23.41
C ARG A 198 7.50 -14.80 -22.51
N ASN A 199 7.19 -14.77 -21.21
CA ASN A 199 7.61 -13.69 -20.33
C ASN A 199 8.53 -14.13 -19.18
N PHE A 200 8.70 -15.43 -18.91
CA PHE A 200 9.48 -15.92 -17.76
C PHE A 200 10.89 -15.31 -17.64
N GLY A 201 11.70 -15.40 -18.70
CA GLY A 201 13.07 -14.85 -18.66
C GLY A 201 13.12 -13.32 -18.56
N LEU A 202 12.07 -12.64 -19.00
CA LEU A 202 11.91 -11.20 -18.82
C LEU A 202 11.54 -10.87 -17.37
N TYR A 203 10.58 -11.58 -16.77
CA TYR A 203 10.18 -11.37 -15.38
C TYR A 203 11.34 -11.60 -14.41
N LEU A 204 12.18 -12.62 -14.65
CA LEU A 204 13.39 -12.83 -13.85
C LEU A 204 14.35 -11.64 -13.92
N ARG A 205 14.55 -11.06 -15.12
CA ARG A 205 15.39 -9.87 -15.29
C ARG A 205 14.81 -8.66 -14.55
N LEU A 206 13.49 -8.45 -14.65
CA LEU A 206 12.83 -7.36 -13.96
C LEU A 206 12.94 -7.48 -12.43
N VAL A 207 12.86 -8.69 -11.87
CA VAL A 207 13.12 -8.91 -10.44
C VAL A 207 14.53 -8.48 -10.07
N ASP A 208 15.54 -8.89 -10.83
CA ASP A 208 16.94 -8.54 -10.55
C ASP A 208 17.22 -7.04 -10.74
N GLU A 209 16.55 -6.39 -11.68
CA GLU A 209 16.73 -4.97 -11.99
C GLU A 209 16.03 -4.04 -11.00
N ILE A 210 14.88 -4.45 -10.44
CA ILE A 210 14.02 -3.57 -9.61
C ILE A 210 14.15 -3.87 -8.11
N ILE A 211 14.34 -5.13 -7.74
CA ILE A 211 14.31 -5.54 -6.33
C ILE A 211 15.72 -5.46 -5.75
N GLU A 212 15.96 -4.39 -5.01
CA GLU A 212 17.27 -4.11 -4.40
C GLU A 212 17.54 -4.97 -3.15
N ASP A 213 16.50 -5.26 -2.37
CA ASP A 213 16.61 -6.05 -1.14
C ASP A 213 16.77 -7.54 -1.45
N LYS A 214 17.94 -8.10 -1.13
CA LYS A 214 18.24 -9.51 -1.37
C LYS A 214 17.23 -10.45 -0.73
N GLN A 215 16.78 -10.15 0.50
CA GLN A 215 15.81 -11.00 1.19
C GLN A 215 14.47 -11.03 0.44
N LEU A 216 13.95 -9.88 0.02
CA LEU A 216 12.75 -9.79 -0.79
C LEU A 216 12.92 -10.50 -2.14
N ARG A 217 14.07 -10.35 -2.80
CA ARG A 217 14.38 -11.06 -4.05
C ARG A 217 14.30 -12.58 -3.85
N ASP A 218 14.93 -13.09 -2.81
CA ASP A 218 14.92 -14.52 -2.47
C ASP A 218 13.50 -15.00 -2.13
N GLU A 219 12.69 -14.16 -1.47
CA GLU A 219 11.29 -14.44 -1.16
C GLU A 219 10.41 -14.51 -2.42
N ILE A 220 10.59 -13.59 -3.38
CA ILE A 220 9.89 -13.63 -4.68
C ILE A 220 10.26 -14.90 -5.45
N LEU A 221 11.53 -15.28 -5.46
CA LEU A 221 12.03 -16.43 -6.22
C LEU A 221 11.87 -17.78 -5.49
N SER A 222 11.33 -17.78 -4.27
CA SER A 222 11.26 -18.97 -3.40
C SER A 222 10.58 -20.19 -4.04
N ASP A 223 9.57 -19.97 -4.89
CA ASP A 223 8.82 -21.04 -5.55
C ASP A 223 9.40 -21.42 -6.93
N ILE A 224 10.44 -20.72 -7.39
CA ILE A 224 11.10 -20.97 -8.68
C ILE A 224 12.28 -21.92 -8.48
N PRO A 225 12.36 -23.06 -9.21
CA PRO A 225 13.49 -23.99 -9.09
C PRO A 225 14.84 -23.31 -9.38
N PRO A 226 15.92 -23.56 -8.61
CA PRO A 226 17.21 -22.90 -8.80
C PRO A 226 17.77 -22.96 -10.23
N GLU A 227 17.59 -24.09 -10.91
CA GLU A 227 18.02 -24.32 -12.30
C GLU A 227 17.24 -23.49 -13.33
N ARG A 228 16.12 -22.87 -12.93
CA ARG A 228 15.29 -21.98 -13.75
C ARG A 228 15.53 -20.50 -13.43
N ARG A 229 16.33 -20.18 -12.42
CA ARG A 229 16.65 -18.79 -12.04
C ARG A 229 17.79 -18.23 -12.91
N LEU A 230 17.94 -16.90 -12.91
CA LEU A 230 19.12 -16.28 -13.50
C LEU A 230 20.38 -16.69 -12.72
N PRO A 231 21.53 -16.87 -13.40
CA PRO A 231 22.80 -17.11 -12.71
C PRO A 231 23.08 -16.01 -11.69
N GLU A 232 23.52 -16.39 -10.49
CA GLU A 232 23.97 -15.39 -9.52
C GLU A 232 25.20 -14.68 -10.08
N THR A 233 25.10 -13.37 -10.27
CA THR A 233 26.28 -12.56 -10.56
C THR A 233 27.20 -12.66 -9.33
N PRO A 234 28.44 -13.16 -9.45
CA PRO A 234 29.34 -13.26 -8.31
C PRO A 234 29.48 -11.88 -7.68
N SER A 235 29.12 -11.78 -6.40
CA SER A 235 29.41 -10.58 -5.61
C SER A 235 30.91 -10.35 -5.73
N LYS A 236 31.33 -9.13 -6.12
CA LYS A 236 32.75 -8.76 -6.13
C LYS A 236 33.31 -9.07 -4.74
N GLU A 237 33.93 -10.24 -4.60
CA GLU A 237 34.77 -10.54 -3.46
C GLU A 237 35.80 -9.43 -3.44
N LYS A 238 35.84 -8.69 -2.32
CA LYS A 238 37.00 -7.90 -1.97
C LYS A 238 38.18 -8.86 -1.92
N SER A 239 38.89 -8.94 -3.03
CA SER A 239 40.26 -9.43 -3.04
C SER A 239 41.04 -8.49 -2.12
N ALA A 240 41.41 -9.01 -0.95
CA ALA A 240 42.49 -8.46 -0.14
C ALA A 240 43.04 -9.57 0.76
N PRO A 241 44.36 -9.57 1.06
CA PRO A 241 45.40 -8.64 0.58
C PRO A 241 46.17 -9.19 -0.63
#